data_AF-A0A8C0NV35-F1
#
_entry.id   AF-A0A8C0NV35-F1
#
_cell.length_a   1.000
_cell.length_b   1.000
_cell.length_c   1.000
_cell.angle_alpha   90.00
_cell.angle_beta   90.00
_cell.angle_gamma   90.00
#
_symmetry.space_group_name_H-M   'P 1'
#
loop_
_entity.id
_entity.type
_entity.pdbx_description
1 polymer ?
#
loop_
_entity_poly.entity_id
_entity_poly.type
_entity_poly.pdbx_seq_one_letter_code
_entity_poly.pdbx_strand_id
1 'polypeptide(L)'
;MEEGTATPITKSAAAKLVKKNFLEALKSNDFGKLKAILIQRQIDVDTVFEVEDENMVLASYKQGYWLPSYKLKSSWATGLHLSVLFGHVECLLVLLDHNATINCRPNGKTPLHVACEMANLDCVKILCDHGAKLNCYSLSGHTALHFCTTPSSILCAKQLVWRGANVNMKTNNQDEETPLHTAAHFGLPELVAFYVEHGAIVDSVNAHMETPLAIATYWALRFKEQEYSREHHLICRMLLDYKAEVNARDDDFKSPLHKAAWNCDHVLMHMMLEAGAEANLMDINGCAAIQYVLKVTSVRPAAQPEICYQLLLNHGAARIYPPQFHKVIQACHSYPKAIEVVVNAYEHIKWNVKWKRAIPDDDLERYWDFYHSLFTVCSNSPRTLMHLSRCAIRRTLHNRCHRAIPLLSLPLSLKKYLLLEPEGIIY
;
A
#
# COMPACT_ATOMS: atom_id res chain seq x y z
N MET A 1 75.56 -2.73 5.69
CA MET A 1 75.09 -1.50 5.02
C MET A 1 74.28 -1.95 3.83
N GLU A 2 72.96 -2.08 3.97
CA GLU A 2 72.07 -2.17 2.79
C GLU A 2 71.12 -0.97 2.90
N GLU A 3 71.54 0.12 2.28
CA GLU A 3 70.71 1.30 2.06
C GLU A 3 69.61 0.96 1.05
N GLY A 4 68.40 1.39 1.40
CA GLY A 4 67.20 1.11 0.64
C GLY A 4 67.17 1.71 -0.76
N THR A 5 66.42 1.04 -1.63
CA THR A 5 65.89 1.60 -2.86
C THR A 5 64.36 1.59 -2.74
N ALA A 6 63.83 2.58 -2.01
CA ALA A 6 62.41 2.91 -2.06
C ALA A 6 62.09 3.36 -3.49
N THR A 7 61.42 2.49 -4.25
CA THR A 7 60.91 2.83 -5.57
C THR A 7 59.97 4.03 -5.45
N PRO A 8 60.10 5.08 -6.29
CA PRO A 8 59.29 6.27 -6.14
C PRO A 8 57.86 5.89 -6.48
N ILE A 9 57.00 5.88 -5.46
CA ILE A 9 55.56 5.72 -5.61
C ILE A 9 55.13 6.81 -6.59
N THR A 10 54.67 6.39 -7.78
CA THR A 10 54.18 7.32 -8.79
C THR A 10 53.08 8.18 -8.15
N LYS A 11 53.02 9.48 -8.46
CA LYS A 11 52.01 10.41 -7.87
C LYS A 11 50.57 9.85 -7.96
N SER A 12 50.28 9.05 -8.99
CA SER A 12 49.01 8.34 -9.18
C SER A 12 48.77 7.22 -8.15
N ALA A 13 49.78 6.41 -7.83
CA ALA A 13 49.68 5.36 -6.81
C ALA A 13 49.53 5.94 -5.41
N ALA A 14 50.24 7.04 -5.10
CA ALA A 14 50.09 7.75 -3.82
C ALA A 14 48.66 8.29 -3.66
N ALA A 15 48.11 8.95 -4.68
CA ALA A 15 46.73 9.46 -4.64
C ALA A 15 45.67 8.35 -4.47
N LYS A 16 45.86 7.18 -5.10
CA LYS A 16 44.98 6.02 -4.88
C LYS A 16 45.05 5.48 -3.45
N LEU A 17 46.24 5.45 -2.86
CA LEU A 17 46.43 5.01 -1.47
C LEU A 17 45.74 5.96 -0.49
N VAL A 18 45.88 7.28 -0.66
CA VAL A 18 45.18 8.24 0.20
C VAL A 18 43.66 8.09 0.08
N LYS A 19 43.13 7.88 -1.14
CA LYS A 19 41.68 7.64 -1.34
C LYS A 19 41.20 6.39 -0.60
N LYS A 20 41.99 5.32 -0.64
CA LYS A 20 41.67 4.08 0.07
C LYS A 20 41.70 4.30 1.59
N ASN A 21 42.73 4.97 2.11
CA ASN A 21 42.85 5.28 3.53
C ASN A 21 41.70 6.17 4.03
N PHE A 22 41.27 7.15 3.23
CA PHE A 22 40.13 8.00 3.54
C PHE A 22 38.82 7.20 3.58
N LEU A 23 38.61 6.31 2.61
CA LEU A 23 37.46 5.42 2.59
C LEU A 23 37.45 4.46 3.79
N GLU A 24 38.60 3.92 4.18
CA GLU A 24 38.75 3.07 5.37
C GLU A 24 38.48 3.85 6.66
N ALA A 25 38.96 5.10 6.75
CA ALA A 25 38.67 5.98 7.89
C ALA A 25 37.17 6.26 8.03
N LEU A 26 36.48 6.52 6.90
CA LEU A 26 35.03 6.67 6.88
C LEU A 26 34.31 5.39 7.31
N LYS A 27 34.72 4.22 6.80
CA LYS A 27 34.08 2.93 7.16
C LYS A 27 34.27 2.58 8.64
N SER A 28 35.43 2.89 9.21
CA SER A 28 35.81 2.57 10.59
C SER A 28 35.43 3.63 11.64
N ASN A 29 34.75 4.71 11.24
CA ASN A 29 34.40 5.85 12.10
C ASN A 29 35.64 6.53 12.76
N ASP A 30 36.80 6.51 12.10
CA ASP A 30 38.03 7.11 12.62
C ASP A 30 38.08 8.61 12.28
N PHE A 31 37.38 9.41 13.08
CA PHE A 31 37.30 10.86 12.91
C PHE A 31 38.66 11.56 13.08
N GLY A 32 39.56 11.00 13.88
CA GLY A 32 40.91 11.54 14.11
C GLY A 32 41.77 11.44 12.85
N LYS A 33 41.81 10.26 12.23
CA LYS A 33 42.51 10.08 10.94
C LYS A 33 41.87 10.90 9.84
N LEU A 34 40.54 10.97 9.79
CA LEU A 34 39.83 11.75 8.78
C LEU A 34 40.18 13.24 8.89
N LYS A 35 40.15 13.81 10.10
CA LYS A 35 40.55 15.19 10.35
C LYS A 35 42.01 15.45 9.98
N ALA A 36 42.92 14.52 10.29
CA ALA A 36 44.33 14.66 9.91
C ALA A 36 44.53 14.71 8.39
N ILE A 37 43.83 13.84 7.63
CA ILE A 37 43.90 13.81 6.16
C ILE A 37 43.37 15.11 5.54
N LEU A 38 42.27 15.65 6.09
CA LEU A 38 41.67 16.89 5.60
C LEU A 38 42.53 18.13 5.90
N ILE A 39 43.11 18.23 7.10
CA ILE A 39 44.01 19.34 7.47
C ILE A 39 45.25 19.36 6.58
N GLN A 40 45.81 18.19 6.27
CA GLN A 40 46.96 18.05 5.38
C GLN A 40 46.60 18.33 3.90
N ARG A 41 45.32 18.61 3.58
CA ARG A 41 44.79 18.88 2.24
C ARG A 41 45.22 17.85 1.20
N GLN A 42 45.36 16.58 1.62
CA GLN A 42 45.77 15.51 0.70
C GLN A 42 44.64 15.09 -0.23
N ILE A 43 43.39 15.31 0.20
CA ILE A 43 42.16 14.96 -0.51
C ILE A 43 41.14 16.08 -0.33
N ASP A 44 40.38 16.34 -1.39
CA ASP A 44 39.23 17.23 -1.34
C ASP A 44 38.04 16.55 -0.63
N VAL A 45 37.32 17.31 0.19
CA VAL A 45 36.23 16.80 1.05
C VAL A 45 35.10 16.22 0.21
N ASP A 46 34.85 16.83 -0.96
CA ASP A 46 33.79 16.43 -1.89
C ASP A 46 34.21 15.33 -2.87
N THR A 47 35.33 14.64 -2.62
CA THR A 47 35.75 13.53 -3.47
C THR A 47 34.66 12.45 -3.58
N VAL A 48 34.36 12.08 -4.83
CA VAL A 48 33.39 11.03 -5.16
C VAL A 48 34.13 9.68 -5.18
N PHE A 49 33.63 8.75 -4.39
CA PHE A 49 34.08 7.38 -4.28
C PHE A 49 33.14 6.46 -5.06
N GLU A 50 33.70 5.39 -5.62
CA GLU A 50 32.93 4.26 -6.10
C GLU A 50 32.89 3.22 -4.97
N VAL A 51 31.70 2.93 -4.46
CA VAL A 51 31.49 2.08 -3.28
C VAL A 51 30.53 0.96 -3.63
N GLU A 52 30.87 -0.24 -3.18
CA GLU A 52 29.99 -1.39 -3.29
C GLU A 52 28.78 -1.21 -2.35
N ASP A 53 27.58 -1.25 -2.90
CA ASP A 53 26.32 -1.05 -2.18
C ASP A 53 25.36 -2.20 -2.49
N GLU A 54 25.47 -3.27 -1.70
CA GLU A 54 24.66 -4.49 -1.88
C GLU A 54 23.16 -4.25 -1.63
N ASN A 55 22.84 -3.28 -0.77
CA ASN A 55 21.46 -2.97 -0.38
C ASN A 55 20.80 -1.90 -1.25
N MET A 56 21.53 -1.35 -2.23
CA MET A 56 21.04 -0.35 -3.19
C MET A 56 20.48 0.94 -2.53
N VAL A 57 20.94 1.27 -1.32
CA VAL A 57 20.50 2.45 -0.54
C VAL A 57 21.01 3.74 -1.17
N LEU A 58 22.25 3.75 -1.66
CA LEU A 58 22.85 4.90 -2.32
C LEU A 58 22.32 5.07 -3.73
N ALA A 59 21.93 3.98 -4.39
CA ALA A 59 21.52 4.03 -5.76
C ALA A 59 20.19 4.79 -5.95
N SER A 60 20.15 5.73 -6.91
CA SER A 60 18.91 6.31 -7.43
C SER A 60 18.89 6.15 -8.94
N TYR A 61 17.94 5.35 -9.44
CA TYR A 61 17.78 5.12 -10.87
C TYR A 61 16.58 5.93 -11.37
N LYS A 62 16.75 6.54 -12.54
CA LYS A 62 15.61 7.06 -13.31
C LYS A 62 14.94 5.87 -14.00
N GLN A 63 13.62 5.72 -13.87
CA GLN A 63 12.83 4.73 -14.61
C GLN A 63 13.15 4.82 -16.11
N GLY A 64 13.53 3.69 -16.74
CA GLY A 64 13.80 3.58 -18.18
C GLY A 64 15.25 3.25 -18.58
N TYR A 65 16.24 3.33 -17.68
CA TYR A 65 17.60 2.86 -17.95
C TYR A 65 17.79 1.42 -17.47
N TRP A 66 17.82 0.46 -18.41
CA TRP A 66 18.26 -0.91 -18.12
C TRP A 66 19.76 -0.92 -17.84
N LEU A 67 20.15 -0.96 -16.57
CA LEU A 67 21.52 -1.25 -16.16
C LEU A 67 21.64 -2.76 -15.91
N PRO A 68 22.61 -3.45 -16.54
CA PRO A 68 22.90 -4.85 -16.23
C PRO A 68 23.13 -5.05 -14.73
N SER A 69 22.68 -6.17 -14.17
CA SER A 69 22.68 -6.45 -12.73
C SER A 69 24.07 -6.36 -12.06
N TYR A 70 25.16 -6.53 -12.81
CA TYR A 70 26.53 -6.35 -12.31
C TYR A 70 26.96 -4.87 -12.18
N LYS A 71 26.33 -3.94 -12.92
CA LYS A 71 26.55 -2.49 -12.78
C LYS A 71 25.75 -1.86 -11.63
N LEU A 72 24.85 -2.62 -11.00
CA LEU A 72 24.09 -2.17 -9.83
C LEU A 72 24.88 -2.32 -8.52
N LYS A 73 26.01 -3.05 -8.54
CA LYS A 73 26.80 -3.34 -7.34
C LYS A 73 27.64 -2.16 -6.86
N SER A 74 28.04 -1.25 -7.74
CA SER A 74 28.82 -0.05 -7.39
C SER A 74 27.99 1.23 -7.55
N SER A 75 28.03 2.08 -6.53
CA SER A 75 27.38 3.38 -6.50
C SER A 75 28.39 4.49 -6.24
N TRP A 76 28.12 5.70 -6.76
CA TRP A 76 28.95 6.87 -6.48
C TRP A 76 28.50 7.58 -5.20
N ALA A 77 29.41 7.81 -4.26
CA ALA A 77 29.09 8.45 -2.99
C ALA A 77 30.19 9.42 -2.56
N THR A 78 29.80 10.53 -1.95
CA THR A 78 30.75 11.44 -1.29
C THR A 78 30.95 10.98 0.15
N GLY A 79 32.00 11.47 0.83
CA GLY A 79 32.24 11.17 2.25
C GLY A 79 31.00 11.41 3.13
N LEU A 80 30.24 12.47 2.85
CA LEU A 80 28.97 12.76 3.55
C LEU A 80 27.94 11.63 3.43
N HIS A 81 27.70 11.11 2.23
CA HIS A 81 26.75 10.01 2.02
C HIS A 81 27.17 8.75 2.78
N LEU A 82 28.47 8.46 2.81
CA LEU A 82 29.01 7.28 3.51
C LEU A 82 28.89 7.43 5.02
N SER A 83 29.21 8.61 5.57
CA SER A 83 29.01 8.87 7.00
C SER A 83 27.55 8.71 7.41
N VAL A 84 26.61 9.18 6.59
CA VAL A 84 25.17 9.03 6.85
C VAL A 84 24.72 7.58 6.71
N LEU A 85 25.17 6.87 5.66
CA LEU A 85 24.84 5.46 5.42
C LEU A 85 25.23 4.57 6.60
N PHE A 86 26.41 4.80 7.18
CA PHE A 86 26.90 4.04 8.32
C PHE A 86 26.44 4.60 9.68
N GLY A 87 25.80 5.78 9.69
CA GLY A 87 25.38 6.46 10.92
C GLY A 87 26.51 7.06 11.76
N HIS A 88 27.65 7.35 11.12
CA HIS A 88 28.85 7.90 11.77
C HIS A 88 28.74 9.41 11.95
N VAL A 89 28.06 9.82 13.03
CA VAL A 89 27.77 11.22 13.36
C VAL A 89 29.03 12.08 13.51
N GLU A 90 30.08 11.56 14.16
CA GLU A 90 31.33 12.30 14.37
C GLU A 90 32.06 12.58 13.05
N CYS A 91 32.15 11.58 12.16
CA CYS A 91 32.70 11.79 10.82
C CYS A 91 31.87 12.79 10.01
N LEU A 92 30.54 12.75 10.14
CA LEU A 92 29.65 13.70 9.49
C LEU A 92 29.95 15.15 9.94
N LEU A 93 30.09 15.39 11.24
CA LEU A 93 30.44 16.71 11.79
C LEU A 93 31.80 17.20 11.28
N VAL A 94 32.83 16.35 11.32
CA VAL A 94 34.17 16.72 10.82
C VAL A 94 34.13 17.11 9.34
N LEU A 95 33.37 16.39 8.51
CA LEU A 95 33.23 16.73 7.09
C LEU A 95 32.52 18.08 6.90
N LEU A 96 31.44 18.33 7.65
CA LEU A 96 30.69 19.58 7.60
C LEU A 96 31.52 20.79 8.07
N ASP A 97 32.33 20.61 9.13
CA ASP A 97 33.26 21.63 9.63
C ASP A 97 34.33 22.02 8.60
N HIS A 98 34.65 21.11 7.67
CA HIS A 98 35.57 21.37 6.55
C HIS A 98 34.85 21.82 5.27
N ASN A 99 33.65 22.39 5.39
CA ASN A 99 32.84 22.93 4.29
C ASN A 99 32.43 21.90 3.23
N ALA A 100 32.16 20.64 3.62
CA ALA A 100 31.59 19.66 2.70
C ALA A 100 30.28 20.17 2.05
N THR A 101 30.06 19.86 0.77
CA THR A 101 28.85 20.26 0.07
C THR A 101 27.64 19.42 0.51
N ILE A 102 26.79 19.99 1.37
CA ILE A 102 25.64 19.30 1.99
C ILE A 102 24.64 18.74 0.97
N ASN A 103 24.41 19.46 -0.12
CA ASN A 103 23.41 19.11 -1.13
C ASN A 103 24.03 18.37 -2.34
N CYS A 104 25.19 17.71 -2.16
CA CYS A 104 25.82 16.92 -3.22
C CYS A 104 24.98 15.70 -3.60
N ARG A 105 25.04 15.30 -4.87
CA ARG A 105 24.19 14.24 -5.45
C ARG A 105 24.92 13.38 -6.48
N PRO A 106 26.04 12.74 -6.12
CA PRO A 106 26.84 11.94 -7.05
C PRO A 106 26.07 10.74 -7.61
N ASN A 107 25.19 10.14 -6.81
CA ASN A 107 24.28 9.03 -7.15
C ASN A 107 22.83 9.49 -7.41
N GLY A 108 22.57 10.80 -7.42
CA GLY A 108 21.21 11.32 -7.53
C GLY A 108 20.42 11.38 -6.21
N LYS A 109 20.97 10.98 -5.06
CA LYS A 109 20.38 11.24 -3.73
C LYS A 109 21.19 12.32 -2.99
N THR A 110 20.53 13.15 -2.20
CA THR A 110 21.23 14.00 -1.23
C THR A 110 21.57 13.16 0.02
N PRO A 111 22.54 13.58 0.84
CA PRO A 111 22.77 12.97 2.15
C PRO A 111 21.50 12.92 3.01
N LEU A 112 20.62 13.92 2.88
CA LEU A 112 19.34 13.96 3.58
C LEU A 112 18.39 12.82 3.16
N HIS A 113 18.33 12.48 1.86
CA HIS A 113 17.54 11.34 1.39
C HIS A 113 18.03 10.02 2.01
N VAL A 114 19.36 9.82 2.01
CA VAL A 114 19.99 8.63 2.61
C VAL A 114 19.72 8.56 4.11
N ALA A 115 19.76 9.70 4.82
CA ALA A 115 19.47 9.76 6.25
C ALA A 115 18.03 9.31 6.57
N CYS A 116 17.07 9.69 5.73
CA CYS A 116 15.67 9.31 5.89
C CYS A 116 15.43 7.82 5.62
N GLU A 117 16.07 7.28 4.58
CA GLU A 117 15.99 5.87 4.21
C GLU A 117 16.63 4.96 5.29
N MET A 118 17.75 5.41 5.88
CA MET A 118 18.40 4.73 7.02
C MET A 118 17.76 5.03 8.37
N ALA A 119 16.72 5.86 8.40
CA ALA A 119 16.02 6.26 9.62
C ALA A 119 16.94 6.84 10.73
N ASN A 120 18.03 7.52 10.35
CA ASN A 120 18.97 8.10 11.30
C ASN A 120 18.59 9.55 11.65
N LEU A 121 17.90 9.71 12.77
CA LEU A 121 17.41 11.00 13.26
C LEU A 121 18.52 12.01 13.54
N ASP A 122 19.65 11.57 14.08
CA ASP A 122 20.73 12.47 14.48
C ASP A 122 21.42 13.05 13.24
N CYS A 123 21.65 12.23 12.22
CA CYS A 123 22.11 12.70 10.92
C CYS A 123 21.11 13.69 10.28
N VAL A 124 19.80 13.43 10.35
CA VAL A 124 18.78 14.36 9.84
C VAL A 124 18.85 15.71 10.55
N LYS A 125 18.97 15.73 11.88
CA LYS A 125 19.08 16.97 12.67
C LYS A 125 20.31 17.79 12.25
N ILE A 126 21.49 17.15 12.23
CA ILE A 126 22.75 17.81 11.88
C ILE A 126 22.69 18.36 10.45
N LEU A 127 22.21 17.58 9.49
CA LEU A 127 22.08 18.04 8.10
C LEU A 127 21.12 19.24 7.99
N CYS A 128 20.00 19.23 8.73
CA CYS A 128 19.08 20.36 8.76
C CYS A 128 19.70 21.61 9.39
N ASP A 129 20.45 21.46 10.50
CA ASP A 129 21.08 22.57 11.22
C ASP A 129 22.15 23.27 10.37
N HIS A 130 22.83 22.51 9.49
CA HIS A 130 23.80 23.04 8.53
C HIS A 130 23.15 23.55 7.21
N GLY A 131 21.82 23.55 7.08
CA GLY A 131 21.13 24.15 5.94
C GLY A 131 20.88 23.21 4.75
N ALA A 132 20.67 21.91 4.99
CA ALA A 132 20.22 20.97 3.96
C ALA A 132 18.89 21.41 3.32
N LYS A 133 18.78 21.27 1.99
CA LYS A 133 17.55 21.58 1.27
C LYS A 133 16.53 20.47 1.48
N LEU A 134 15.44 20.78 2.18
CA LEU A 134 14.38 19.81 2.51
C LEU A 134 13.52 19.43 1.29
N ASN A 135 13.23 20.40 0.43
CA ASN A 135 12.32 20.25 -0.72
C ASN A 135 13.09 20.02 -2.03
N CYS A 136 13.98 19.05 -2.07
CA CYS A 136 14.71 18.67 -3.29
C CYS A 136 14.32 17.27 -3.76
N TYR A 137 14.23 17.07 -5.07
CA TYR A 137 13.90 15.77 -5.67
C TYR A 137 15.14 14.94 -5.88
N SER A 138 15.16 13.64 -5.56
CA SER A 138 16.16 12.65 -5.97
C SER A 138 16.16 12.47 -7.51
N LEU A 139 17.12 11.73 -8.07
CA LEU A 139 17.12 11.41 -9.50
C LEU A 139 15.93 10.53 -9.89
N SER A 140 15.43 9.73 -8.93
CA SER A 140 14.16 8.99 -9.02
C SER A 140 12.93 9.86 -8.82
N GLY A 141 13.05 11.19 -8.64
CA GLY A 141 11.92 12.09 -8.49
C GLY A 141 11.30 12.15 -7.09
N HIS A 142 11.93 11.58 -6.06
CA HIS A 142 11.39 11.49 -4.70
C HIS A 142 11.97 12.59 -3.80
N THR A 143 11.18 13.18 -2.90
CA THR A 143 11.71 14.08 -1.85
C THR A 143 12.12 13.31 -0.61
N ALA A 144 12.81 13.94 0.35
CA ALA A 144 13.24 13.32 1.60
C ALA A 144 12.09 12.64 2.37
N LEU A 145 10.91 13.25 2.41
CA LEU A 145 9.73 12.69 3.09
C LEU A 145 9.23 11.39 2.46
N HIS A 146 9.45 11.17 1.16
CA HIS A 146 9.05 9.92 0.49
C HIS A 146 9.98 8.75 0.83
N PHE A 147 11.18 9.01 1.33
CA PHE A 147 12.10 7.94 1.78
C PHE A 147 11.79 7.47 3.21
N CYS A 148 10.84 8.11 3.91
CA CYS A 148 10.38 7.68 5.23
C CYS A 148 9.33 6.55 5.12
N THR A 149 9.80 5.36 4.77
CA THR A 149 8.95 4.19 4.46
C THR A 149 8.85 3.16 5.59
N THR A 150 9.62 3.34 6.67
CA THR A 150 9.69 2.40 7.80
C THR A 150 9.22 3.03 9.11
N PRO A 151 8.76 2.24 10.10
CA PRO A 151 8.35 2.78 11.41
C PRO A 151 9.46 3.57 12.12
N SER A 152 10.72 3.17 11.96
CA SER A 152 11.87 3.90 12.54
C SER A 152 12.07 5.29 11.89
N SER A 153 11.70 5.44 10.61
CA SER A 153 11.84 6.70 9.88
C SER A 153 10.78 7.75 10.23
N ILE A 154 9.75 7.41 11.01
CA ILE A 154 8.67 8.33 11.42
C ILE A 154 9.23 9.54 12.16
N LEU A 155 10.20 9.34 13.06
CA LEU A 155 10.85 10.42 13.80
C LEU A 155 11.61 11.36 12.86
N CYS A 156 12.22 10.84 11.80
CA CYS A 156 12.90 11.63 10.78
C CYS A 156 11.90 12.49 10.00
N ALA A 157 10.77 11.90 9.59
CA ALA A 157 9.72 12.63 8.90
C ALA A 157 9.14 13.77 9.77
N LYS A 158 8.88 13.51 11.05
CA LYS A 158 8.42 14.52 12.02
C LYS A 158 9.41 15.70 12.10
N GLN A 159 10.70 15.40 12.24
CA GLN A 159 11.74 16.42 12.29
C GLN A 159 11.79 17.26 11.01
N LEU A 160 11.67 16.64 9.83
CA LEU A 160 11.66 17.34 8.55
C LEU A 160 10.47 18.30 8.42
N VAL A 161 9.27 17.86 8.81
CA VAL A 161 8.06 18.69 8.76
C VAL A 161 8.17 19.87 9.72
N TRP A 162 8.67 19.67 10.95
CA TRP A 162 8.92 20.76 11.89
C TRP A 162 9.96 21.77 11.40
N ARG A 163 10.91 21.33 10.55
CA ARG A 163 11.89 22.21 9.88
C ARG A 163 11.33 22.89 8.62
N GLY A 164 10.08 22.64 8.25
CA GLY A 164 9.41 23.29 7.11
C GLY A 164 9.46 22.51 5.80
N ALA A 165 9.65 21.18 5.84
CA ALA A 165 9.48 20.35 4.65
C ALA A 165 8.02 20.38 4.16
N ASN A 166 7.83 20.48 2.84
CA ASN A 166 6.49 20.53 2.25
C ASN A 166 5.90 19.13 2.10
N VAL A 167 4.84 18.84 2.87
CA VAL A 167 4.14 17.56 2.91
C VAL A 167 3.29 17.26 1.67
N ASN A 168 3.06 18.24 0.79
CA ASN A 168 2.24 18.11 -0.41
C ASN A 168 3.05 18.03 -1.71
N MET A 169 4.38 17.91 -1.61
CA MET A 169 5.24 17.78 -2.80
C MET A 169 4.98 16.46 -3.49
N LYS A 170 4.44 16.48 -4.71
CA LYS A 170 4.35 15.28 -5.54
C LYS A 170 5.73 14.86 -6.02
N THR A 171 5.96 13.55 -6.18
CA THR A 171 7.14 13.03 -6.85
C THR A 171 7.21 13.54 -8.29
N ASN A 172 8.43 13.77 -8.77
CA ASN A 172 8.72 14.14 -10.16
C ASN A 172 9.11 12.89 -10.96
N ASN A 173 8.26 11.86 -10.90
CA ASN A 173 8.38 10.61 -11.64
C ASN A 173 7.04 10.28 -12.32
N GLN A 174 6.91 9.10 -12.90
CA GLN A 174 5.68 8.68 -13.59
C GLN A 174 4.48 8.50 -12.65
N ASP A 175 4.72 8.32 -11.35
CA ASP A 175 3.68 7.99 -10.38
C ASP A 175 3.05 9.25 -9.75
N GLU A 176 3.76 10.38 -9.71
CA GLU A 176 3.32 11.66 -9.11
C GLU A 176 2.70 11.55 -7.69
N GLU A 177 3.23 10.67 -6.86
CA GLU A 177 2.76 10.41 -5.50
C GLU A 177 3.11 11.53 -4.53
N THR A 178 2.25 11.76 -3.53
CA THR A 178 2.57 12.64 -2.38
C THR A 178 3.15 11.81 -1.21
N PRO A 179 3.82 12.43 -0.22
CA PRO A 179 4.26 11.73 0.99
C PRO A 179 3.13 10.97 1.69
N LEU A 180 1.89 11.45 1.59
CA LEU A 180 0.72 10.77 2.13
C LEU A 180 0.39 9.48 1.38
N HIS A 181 0.54 9.43 0.05
CA HIS A 181 0.41 8.19 -0.74
C HIS A 181 1.46 7.18 -0.31
N THR A 182 2.72 7.60 -0.14
CA THR A 182 3.79 6.71 0.30
C THR A 182 3.52 6.17 1.72
N ALA A 183 3.08 7.01 2.66
CA ALA A 183 2.72 6.56 4.00
C ALA A 183 1.54 5.56 4.01
N ALA A 184 0.55 5.78 3.13
CA ALA A 184 -0.59 4.88 2.92
C ALA A 184 -0.17 3.54 2.27
N HIS A 185 0.76 3.57 1.32
CA HIS A 185 1.31 2.39 0.64
C HIS A 185 2.07 1.46 1.60
N PHE A 186 2.91 2.02 2.48
CA PHE A 186 3.71 1.23 3.42
C PHE A 186 2.98 0.85 4.72
N GLY A 187 1.76 1.34 4.92
CA GLY A 187 0.97 1.01 6.10
C GLY A 187 1.48 1.68 7.39
N LEU A 188 1.79 2.99 7.35
CA LEU A 188 2.29 3.76 8.50
C LEU A 188 1.22 4.72 9.09
N PRO A 189 0.33 4.26 9.99
CA PRO A 189 -0.80 5.07 10.48
C PRO A 189 -0.36 6.31 11.26
N GLU A 190 0.69 6.21 12.08
CA GLU A 190 1.21 7.35 12.84
C GLU A 190 1.70 8.47 11.91
N LEU A 191 2.33 8.10 10.79
CA LEU A 191 2.80 9.06 9.81
C LEU A 191 1.65 9.70 9.03
N VAL A 192 0.62 8.92 8.69
CA VAL A 192 -0.61 9.41 8.06
C VAL A 192 -1.31 10.43 8.95
N ALA A 193 -1.54 10.13 10.24
CA ALA A 193 -2.11 11.09 11.19
C ALA A 193 -1.30 12.38 11.21
N PHE A 194 0.01 12.25 11.39
CA PHE A 194 0.90 13.40 11.51
C PHE A 194 0.89 14.28 10.26
N TYR A 195 0.94 13.69 9.06
CA TYR A 195 0.89 14.46 7.81
C TYR A 195 -0.44 15.20 7.63
N VAL A 196 -1.57 14.55 7.91
CA VAL A 196 -2.89 15.19 7.78
C VAL A 196 -3.04 16.35 8.78
N GLU A 197 -2.59 16.16 10.03
CA GLU A 197 -2.57 17.23 11.05
C GLU A 197 -1.71 18.44 10.64
N HIS A 198 -0.66 18.22 9.82
CA HIS A 198 0.24 19.26 9.34
C HIS A 198 -0.11 19.75 7.91
N GLY A 199 -1.37 19.57 7.49
CA GLY A 199 -1.90 20.16 6.25
C GLY A 199 -1.67 19.35 4.98
N ALA A 200 -1.44 18.03 5.09
CA ALA A 200 -1.45 17.16 3.93
C ALA A 200 -2.85 17.06 3.32
N ILE A 201 -2.92 17.14 1.99
CA ILE A 201 -4.18 17.06 1.25
C ILE A 201 -4.60 15.59 1.17
N VAL A 202 -5.66 15.25 1.90
CA VAL A 202 -6.20 13.89 2.03
C VAL A 202 -6.60 13.29 0.68
N ASP A 203 -7.27 14.09 -0.17
CA ASP A 203 -7.75 13.67 -1.49
C ASP A 203 -6.79 14.06 -2.63
N SER A 204 -5.50 14.18 -2.33
CA SER A 204 -4.51 14.37 -3.39
C SER A 204 -4.54 13.17 -4.33
N VAL A 205 -4.47 13.41 -5.64
CA VAL A 205 -4.43 12.33 -6.64
C VAL A 205 -3.03 12.18 -7.21
N ASN A 206 -2.59 10.93 -7.38
CA ASN A 206 -1.36 10.58 -8.08
C ASN A 206 -1.58 10.60 -9.62
N ALA A 207 -0.59 10.17 -10.40
CA ALA A 207 -0.67 10.12 -11.86
C ALA A 207 -1.76 9.17 -12.40
N HIS A 208 -2.15 8.17 -11.61
CA HIS A 208 -3.20 7.18 -11.91
C HIS A 208 -4.59 7.58 -11.42
N MET A 209 -4.75 8.83 -10.98
CA MET A 209 -5.94 9.33 -10.30
C MET A 209 -6.31 8.57 -9.02
N GLU A 210 -5.38 7.84 -8.41
CA GLU A 210 -5.60 7.16 -7.14
C GLU A 210 -5.41 8.14 -5.98
N THR A 211 -6.28 8.04 -4.98
CA THR A 211 -6.15 8.76 -3.70
C THR A 211 -5.37 7.92 -2.69
N PRO A 212 -4.83 8.51 -1.61
CA PRO A 212 -4.19 7.77 -0.52
C PRO A 212 -5.10 6.69 0.09
N LEU A 213 -6.42 6.96 0.13
CA LEU A 213 -7.42 5.98 0.55
C LEU A 213 -7.46 4.77 -0.39
N ALA A 214 -7.50 4.99 -1.70
CA ALA A 214 -7.49 3.91 -2.69
C ALA A 214 -6.20 3.07 -2.60
N ILE A 215 -5.03 3.71 -2.45
CA ILE A 215 -3.77 3.02 -2.26
C ILE A 215 -3.77 2.17 -0.98
N ALA A 216 -4.15 2.75 0.16
CA ALA A 216 -4.22 2.02 1.42
C ALA A 216 -5.13 0.79 1.34
N THR A 217 -6.28 0.92 0.65
CA THR A 217 -7.21 -0.22 0.48
C THR A 217 -6.64 -1.33 -0.41
N TYR A 218 -5.88 -0.97 -1.45
CA TYR A 218 -5.29 -1.94 -2.36
C TYR A 218 -4.17 -2.74 -1.67
N TRP A 219 -3.28 -2.06 -0.93
CA TRP A 219 -2.12 -2.67 -0.27
C TRP A 219 -2.43 -3.34 1.07
N ALA A 220 -3.68 -3.28 1.54
CA ALA A 220 -4.11 -3.93 2.77
C ALA A 220 -3.93 -5.46 2.78
N LEU A 221 -3.99 -6.11 1.62
CA LEU A 221 -3.75 -7.54 1.49
C LEU A 221 -2.28 -7.80 1.14
N ARG A 222 -1.57 -8.51 2.02
CA ARG A 222 -0.22 -9.00 1.70
C ARG A 222 -0.32 -10.30 0.90
N PHE A 223 -0.15 -10.21 -0.42
CA PHE A 223 -0.39 -11.33 -1.34
C PHE A 223 0.46 -12.57 -1.06
N LYS A 224 1.67 -12.44 -0.51
CA LYS A 224 2.55 -13.58 -0.22
C LYS A 224 2.06 -14.37 0.99
N GLU A 225 1.66 -13.66 2.04
CA GLU A 225 1.20 -14.24 3.30
C GLU A 225 -0.30 -14.55 3.30
N GLN A 226 -1.07 -13.98 2.37
CA GLN A 226 -2.55 -14.03 2.33
C GLN A 226 -3.21 -13.49 3.61
N GLU A 227 -2.55 -12.52 4.26
CA GLU A 227 -3.02 -11.89 5.49
C GLU A 227 -3.40 -10.42 5.27
N TYR A 228 -4.44 -9.99 5.98
CA TYR A 228 -4.90 -8.61 6.00
C TYR A 228 -4.12 -7.80 7.03
N SER A 229 -3.57 -6.67 6.60
CA SER A 229 -2.80 -5.77 7.45
C SER A 229 -3.72 -4.87 8.28
N ARG A 230 -3.65 -5.03 9.61
CA ARG A 230 -4.39 -4.18 10.57
C ARG A 230 -4.01 -2.70 10.45
N GLU A 231 -2.76 -2.41 10.11
CA GLU A 231 -2.28 -1.04 9.94
C GLU A 231 -2.98 -0.33 8.77
N HIS A 232 -3.19 -1.04 7.65
CA HIS A 232 -3.92 -0.49 6.50
C HIS A 232 -5.40 -0.29 6.80
N HIS A 233 -6.01 -1.18 7.60
CA HIS A 233 -7.39 -0.97 8.08
C HIS A 233 -7.49 0.29 8.93
N LEU A 234 -6.53 0.50 9.84
CA LEU A 234 -6.48 1.69 10.68
C LEU A 234 -6.29 2.96 9.83
N ILE A 235 -5.39 2.95 8.84
CA ILE A 235 -5.19 4.07 7.91
C ILE A 235 -6.48 4.39 7.15
N CYS A 236 -7.15 3.37 6.61
CA CYS A 236 -8.41 3.58 5.92
C CYS A 236 -9.44 4.21 6.84
N ARG A 237 -9.55 3.75 8.09
CA ARG A 237 -10.44 4.35 9.09
C ARG A 237 -10.10 5.82 9.36
N MET A 238 -8.82 6.11 9.59
CA MET A 238 -8.34 7.47 9.86
C MET A 238 -8.64 8.41 8.69
N LEU A 239 -8.32 7.99 7.45
CA LEU A 239 -8.58 8.79 6.25
C LEU A 239 -10.09 9.07 6.08
N LEU A 240 -10.95 8.07 6.34
CA LEU A 240 -12.40 8.25 6.34
C LEU A 240 -12.87 9.22 7.44
N ASP A 241 -12.31 9.14 8.64
CA ASP A 241 -12.61 10.07 9.74
C ASP A 241 -12.14 11.51 9.39
N TYR A 242 -11.07 11.65 8.61
CA TYR A 242 -10.62 12.92 8.00
C TYR A 242 -11.40 13.33 6.73
N LYS A 243 -12.55 12.70 6.48
CA LYS A 243 -13.48 12.99 5.36
C LYS A 243 -12.91 12.75 3.96
N ALA A 244 -12.00 11.78 3.81
CA ALA A 244 -11.54 11.34 2.50
C ALA A 244 -12.71 10.95 1.57
N GLU A 245 -12.58 11.26 0.28
CA GLU A 245 -13.60 10.94 -0.72
C GLU A 245 -13.64 9.43 -1.02
N VAL A 246 -14.69 8.77 -0.54
CA VAL A 246 -14.85 7.30 -0.63
C VAL A 246 -15.20 6.82 -2.04
N ASN A 247 -15.80 7.68 -2.85
CA ASN A 247 -16.24 7.37 -4.21
C ASN A 247 -15.27 7.92 -5.28
N ALA A 248 -14.09 8.39 -4.88
CA ALA A 248 -13.03 8.80 -5.80
C ALA A 248 -12.71 7.67 -6.78
N ARG A 249 -12.41 8.03 -8.03
CA ARG A 249 -12.20 7.07 -9.12
C ARG A 249 -10.82 7.24 -9.71
N ASP A 250 -10.13 6.11 -9.87
CA ASP A 250 -8.86 6.03 -10.60
C ASP A 250 -9.08 6.09 -12.13
N ASP A 251 -7.99 6.04 -12.90
CA ASP A 251 -8.00 6.04 -14.38
C ASP A 251 -8.90 4.94 -14.99
N ASP A 252 -9.01 3.79 -14.32
CA ASP A 252 -9.86 2.67 -14.72
C ASP A 252 -11.30 2.80 -14.22
N PHE A 253 -11.66 3.93 -13.63
CA PHE A 253 -12.92 4.20 -12.92
C PHE A 253 -13.19 3.30 -11.71
N LYS A 254 -12.16 2.68 -11.12
CA LYS A 254 -12.28 1.88 -9.91
C LYS A 254 -12.28 2.79 -8.69
N SER A 255 -13.23 2.53 -7.79
CA SER A 255 -13.32 3.20 -6.49
C SER A 255 -12.58 2.41 -5.40
N PRO A 256 -12.28 3.01 -4.22
CA PRO A 256 -11.78 2.30 -3.06
C PRO A 256 -12.55 1.01 -2.72
N LEU A 257 -13.88 1.02 -2.92
CA LEU A 257 -14.72 -0.18 -2.73
C LEU A 257 -14.39 -1.31 -3.73
N HIS A 258 -13.99 -0.99 -4.97
CA HIS A 258 -13.53 -2.00 -5.93
C HIS A 258 -12.22 -2.63 -5.49
N LYS A 259 -11.28 -1.84 -4.96
CA LYS A 259 -9.98 -2.33 -4.44
C LYS A 259 -10.19 -3.21 -3.19
N ALA A 260 -11.07 -2.79 -2.28
CA ALA A 260 -11.49 -3.63 -1.13
C ALA A 260 -12.16 -4.94 -1.57
N ALA A 261 -13.04 -4.89 -2.57
CA ALA A 261 -13.69 -6.07 -3.14
C ALA A 261 -12.71 -7.01 -3.86
N TRP A 262 -11.67 -6.48 -4.52
CA TRP A 262 -10.58 -7.27 -5.11
C TRP A 262 -9.78 -8.04 -4.05
N ASN A 263 -9.62 -7.46 -2.86
CA ASN A 263 -8.98 -8.11 -1.72
C ASN A 263 -9.93 -9.08 -0.98
N CYS A 264 -11.22 -9.06 -1.32
CA CYS A 264 -12.29 -9.77 -0.60
C CYS A 264 -12.27 -9.47 0.91
N ASP A 265 -11.93 -8.23 1.26
CA ASP A 265 -11.76 -7.79 2.64
C ASP A 265 -13.07 -7.20 3.18
N HIS A 266 -13.82 -8.03 3.90
CA HIS A 266 -15.11 -7.64 4.46
C HIS A 266 -15.00 -6.45 5.43
N VAL A 267 -13.86 -6.28 6.13
CA VAL A 267 -13.65 -5.19 7.09
C VAL A 267 -13.53 -3.86 6.35
N LEU A 268 -12.67 -3.80 5.33
CA LEU A 268 -12.57 -2.60 4.49
C LEU A 268 -13.87 -2.31 3.75
N MET A 269 -14.52 -3.33 3.19
CA MET A 269 -15.81 -3.16 2.51
C MET A 269 -16.86 -2.57 3.45
N HIS A 270 -16.95 -3.08 4.68
CA HIS A 270 -17.85 -2.53 5.70
C HIS A 270 -17.56 -1.06 5.98
N MET A 271 -16.30 -0.71 6.28
CA MET A 271 -15.90 0.67 6.56
C MET A 271 -16.23 1.64 5.42
N MET A 272 -15.94 1.24 4.17
CA MET A 272 -16.24 2.07 2.99
C MET A 272 -17.75 2.25 2.80
N LEU A 273 -18.52 1.17 2.92
CA LEU A 273 -19.98 1.19 2.77
C LEU A 273 -20.67 2.00 3.89
N GLU A 274 -20.17 1.94 5.11
CA GLU A 274 -20.62 2.80 6.21
C GLU A 274 -20.38 4.28 5.93
N ALA A 275 -19.19 4.60 5.42
CA ALA A 275 -18.78 5.94 5.04
C ALA A 275 -19.51 6.49 3.80
N GLY A 276 -20.34 5.68 3.13
CA GLY A 276 -21.19 6.10 2.01
C GLY A 276 -20.70 5.68 0.64
N ALA A 277 -19.84 4.66 0.55
CA ALA A 277 -19.44 4.09 -0.74
C ALA A 277 -20.65 3.57 -1.53
N GLU A 278 -20.68 3.87 -2.82
CA GLU A 278 -21.73 3.40 -3.72
C GLU A 278 -21.38 2.02 -4.30
N ALA A 279 -22.18 1.01 -3.95
CA ALA A 279 -21.94 -0.38 -4.38
C ALA A 279 -22.19 -0.64 -5.87
N ASN A 280 -22.86 0.29 -6.57
CA ASN A 280 -23.24 0.17 -7.98
C ASN A 280 -22.31 0.92 -8.94
N LEU A 281 -21.25 1.57 -8.44
CA LEU A 281 -20.26 2.16 -9.33
C LEU A 281 -19.63 1.08 -10.19
N MET A 282 -19.38 1.42 -11.45
CA MET A 282 -18.83 0.50 -12.44
C MET A 282 -17.49 1.05 -12.92
N ASP A 283 -16.53 0.15 -13.07
CA ASP A 283 -15.25 0.43 -13.72
C ASP A 283 -15.42 0.59 -15.25
N ILE A 284 -14.31 0.85 -15.94
CA ILE A 284 -14.27 0.96 -17.41
C ILE A 284 -14.78 -0.30 -18.15
N ASN A 285 -14.70 -1.47 -17.51
CA ASN A 285 -15.16 -2.75 -18.05
C ASN A 285 -16.64 -3.04 -17.73
N GLY A 286 -17.35 -2.11 -17.09
CA GLY A 286 -18.71 -2.33 -16.61
C GLY A 286 -18.78 -3.33 -15.44
N CYS A 287 -17.68 -3.53 -14.71
CA CYS A 287 -17.63 -4.36 -13.52
C CYS A 287 -17.85 -3.51 -12.26
N ALA A 288 -18.89 -3.82 -11.50
CA ALA A 288 -19.13 -3.30 -10.14
C ALA A 288 -18.41 -4.16 -9.09
N ALA A 289 -18.35 -3.65 -7.85
CA ALA A 289 -17.68 -4.31 -6.73
C ALA A 289 -18.11 -5.79 -6.51
N ILE A 290 -19.39 -6.13 -6.71
CA ILE A 290 -19.88 -7.51 -6.56
C ILE A 290 -19.24 -8.49 -7.57
N GLN A 291 -18.91 -8.02 -8.78
CA GLN A 291 -18.24 -8.85 -9.78
C GLN A 291 -16.73 -9.01 -9.48
N TYR A 292 -16.13 -8.08 -8.74
CA TYR A 292 -14.76 -8.22 -8.24
C TYR A 292 -14.67 -9.34 -7.21
N VAL A 293 -15.56 -9.34 -6.21
CA VAL A 293 -15.66 -10.44 -5.21
C VAL A 293 -15.78 -11.80 -5.93
N LEU A 294 -16.65 -11.88 -6.94
CA LEU A 294 -16.85 -13.09 -7.73
C LEU A 294 -15.57 -13.60 -8.42
N LYS A 295 -14.75 -12.71 -8.97
CA LYS A 295 -13.51 -13.08 -9.66
C LYS A 295 -12.43 -13.61 -8.70
N VAL A 296 -12.42 -13.11 -7.45
CA VAL A 296 -11.31 -13.37 -6.51
C VAL A 296 -11.63 -14.42 -5.46
N THR A 297 -12.90 -14.78 -5.24
CA THR A 297 -13.33 -15.70 -4.17
C THR A 297 -12.59 -17.04 -4.21
N SER A 298 -12.34 -17.61 -5.40
CA SER A 298 -11.64 -18.90 -5.54
C SER A 298 -10.13 -18.81 -5.25
N VAL A 299 -9.54 -17.61 -5.27
CA VAL A 299 -8.10 -17.38 -5.16
C VAL A 299 -7.69 -16.93 -3.75
N ARG A 300 -8.66 -16.60 -2.88
CA ARG A 300 -8.42 -16.01 -1.55
C ARG A 300 -8.93 -16.93 -0.44
N PRO A 301 -8.10 -17.82 0.12
CA PRO A 301 -8.55 -18.80 1.12
C PRO A 301 -8.92 -18.16 2.47
N ALA A 302 -8.32 -17.02 2.81
CA ALA A 302 -8.61 -16.28 4.05
C ALA A 302 -9.87 -15.40 3.98
N ALA A 303 -10.52 -15.33 2.81
CA ALA A 303 -11.68 -14.46 2.61
C ALA A 303 -12.97 -15.04 3.19
N GLN A 304 -13.90 -14.16 3.56
CA GLN A 304 -15.26 -14.49 3.99
C GLN A 304 -16.27 -13.97 2.96
N PRO A 305 -16.41 -14.66 1.81
CA PRO A 305 -17.22 -14.17 0.70
C PRO A 305 -18.69 -13.97 1.08
N GLU A 306 -19.23 -14.76 1.99
CA GLU A 306 -20.61 -14.63 2.47
C GLU A 306 -20.90 -13.24 3.06
N ILE A 307 -19.97 -12.68 3.85
CA ILE A 307 -20.10 -11.35 4.43
C ILE A 307 -19.94 -10.29 3.34
N CYS A 308 -18.98 -10.46 2.43
CA CYS A 308 -18.75 -9.53 1.32
C CYS A 308 -20.00 -9.37 0.43
N TYR A 309 -20.63 -10.50 0.03
CA TYR A 309 -21.87 -10.46 -0.74
C TYR A 309 -23.03 -9.87 0.06
N GLN A 310 -23.14 -10.22 1.35
CA GLN A 310 -24.19 -9.70 2.23
C GLN A 310 -24.11 -8.17 2.33
N LEU A 311 -22.92 -7.63 2.59
CA LEU A 311 -22.69 -6.19 2.71
C LEU A 311 -23.06 -5.46 1.41
N LEU A 312 -22.55 -5.92 0.27
CA LEU A 312 -22.85 -5.31 -1.03
C LEU A 312 -24.36 -5.30 -1.33
N LEU A 313 -25.03 -6.45 -1.16
CA LEU A 313 -26.46 -6.56 -1.43
C LEU A 313 -27.31 -5.74 -0.46
N ASN A 314 -26.89 -5.57 0.80
CA ASN A 314 -27.57 -4.71 1.78
C ASN A 314 -27.39 -3.22 1.51
N HIS A 315 -26.32 -2.83 0.83
CA HIS A 315 -26.09 -1.47 0.36
C HIS A 315 -26.59 -1.22 -1.08
N GLY A 316 -27.39 -2.14 -1.61
CA GLY A 316 -28.10 -1.96 -2.88
C GLY A 316 -27.30 -2.34 -4.12
N ALA A 317 -26.24 -3.16 -3.99
CA ALA A 317 -25.51 -3.68 -5.14
C ALA A 317 -26.43 -4.38 -6.15
N ALA A 318 -26.14 -4.18 -7.42
CA ALA A 318 -26.83 -4.85 -8.51
C ALA A 318 -26.65 -6.37 -8.40
N ARG A 319 -27.77 -7.08 -8.48
CA ARG A 319 -27.79 -8.54 -8.50
C ARG A 319 -27.11 -9.06 -9.75
N ILE A 320 -26.45 -10.20 -9.63
CA ILE A 320 -25.81 -10.89 -10.75
C ILE A 320 -26.88 -11.33 -11.75
N TYR A 321 -26.60 -11.21 -13.03
CA TYR A 321 -27.56 -11.59 -14.07
C TYR A 321 -27.95 -13.08 -13.95
N PRO A 322 -29.24 -13.45 -13.78
CA PRO A 322 -29.62 -14.82 -13.43
C PRO A 322 -29.10 -15.92 -14.37
N PRO A 323 -29.04 -15.74 -15.70
CA PRO A 323 -28.41 -16.71 -16.61
C PRO A 323 -26.92 -16.97 -16.34
N GLN A 324 -26.20 -15.98 -15.78
CA GLN A 324 -24.78 -16.09 -15.42
C GLN A 324 -24.57 -16.60 -13.98
N PHE A 325 -25.64 -16.96 -13.26
CA PHE A 325 -25.55 -17.42 -11.87
C PHE A 325 -24.67 -18.66 -11.68
N HIS A 326 -24.52 -19.49 -12.71
CA HIS A 326 -23.59 -20.63 -12.69
C HIS A 326 -22.15 -20.23 -12.35
N LYS A 327 -21.73 -18.99 -12.67
CA LYS A 327 -20.40 -18.47 -12.30
C LYS A 327 -20.27 -18.23 -10.79
N VAL A 328 -21.35 -17.83 -10.12
CA VAL A 328 -21.39 -17.69 -8.64
C VAL A 328 -21.17 -19.04 -7.99
N ILE A 329 -21.87 -20.06 -8.47
CA ILE A 329 -21.69 -21.43 -7.99
C ILE A 329 -20.26 -21.91 -8.26
N GLN A 330 -19.72 -21.66 -9.45
CA GLN A 330 -18.35 -22.02 -9.79
C GLN A 330 -17.29 -21.32 -8.91
N ALA A 331 -17.54 -20.08 -8.47
CA ALA A 331 -16.60 -19.34 -7.63
C ALA A 331 -16.75 -19.66 -6.14
N CYS A 332 -17.95 -20.04 -5.71
CA CYS A 332 -18.32 -20.18 -4.30
C CYS A 332 -18.75 -21.60 -3.92
N HIS A 333 -18.41 -22.63 -4.70
CA HIS A 333 -18.86 -24.01 -4.44
C HIS A 333 -18.42 -24.55 -3.07
N SER A 334 -17.28 -24.09 -2.57
CA SER A 334 -16.75 -24.41 -1.24
C SER A 334 -17.39 -23.58 -0.11
N TYR A 335 -18.17 -22.55 -0.43
CA TYR A 335 -18.79 -21.60 0.49
C TYR A 335 -20.32 -21.57 0.31
N PRO A 336 -21.06 -22.59 0.80
CA PRO A 336 -22.51 -22.68 0.63
C PRO A 336 -23.26 -21.48 1.21
N LYS A 337 -22.79 -20.92 2.33
CA LYS A 337 -23.36 -19.70 2.93
C LYS A 337 -23.31 -18.49 1.98
N ALA A 338 -22.25 -18.34 1.18
CA ALA A 338 -22.17 -17.26 0.20
C ALA A 338 -23.20 -17.45 -0.91
N ILE A 339 -23.39 -18.68 -1.39
CA ILE A 339 -24.43 -19.01 -2.36
C ILE A 339 -25.82 -18.71 -1.77
N GLU A 340 -26.07 -19.09 -0.53
CA GLU A 340 -27.32 -18.81 0.19
C GLU A 340 -27.66 -17.32 0.17
N VAL A 341 -26.73 -16.46 0.61
CA VAL A 341 -26.90 -15.00 0.65
C VAL A 341 -27.31 -14.45 -0.73
N VAL A 342 -26.59 -14.86 -1.77
CA VAL A 342 -26.83 -14.35 -3.12
C VAL A 342 -28.15 -14.88 -3.69
N VAL A 343 -28.45 -16.17 -3.53
CA VAL A 343 -29.72 -16.78 -3.96
C VAL A 343 -30.91 -16.12 -3.28
N ASN A 344 -30.77 -15.81 -2.00
CA ASN A 344 -31.79 -15.16 -1.21
C ASN A 344 -32.12 -13.74 -1.70
N ALA A 345 -31.27 -13.09 -2.49
CA ALA A 345 -31.58 -11.78 -3.09
C ALA A 345 -32.52 -11.83 -4.32
N TYR A 346 -32.86 -13.02 -4.83
CA TYR A 346 -33.75 -13.19 -5.98
C TYR A 346 -35.13 -13.69 -5.54
N GLU A 347 -36.17 -13.13 -6.16
CA GLU A 347 -37.55 -13.61 -5.99
C GLU A 347 -37.80 -14.92 -6.74
N HIS A 348 -37.27 -14.98 -7.96
CA HIS A 348 -37.42 -16.08 -8.87
C HIS A 348 -36.07 -16.38 -9.49
N ILE A 349 -35.60 -17.61 -9.29
CA ILE A 349 -34.40 -18.12 -9.93
C ILE A 349 -34.63 -19.58 -10.30
N LYS A 350 -34.16 -19.93 -11.50
CA LYS A 350 -34.27 -21.29 -12.05
C LYS A 350 -32.88 -21.87 -12.20
N TRP A 351 -32.63 -23.02 -11.59
CA TRP A 351 -31.38 -23.73 -11.82
C TRP A 351 -31.35 -24.33 -13.22
N ASN A 352 -30.14 -24.55 -13.76
CA ASN A 352 -29.95 -25.19 -15.06
C ASN A 352 -28.82 -26.23 -14.98
N VAL A 353 -28.67 -27.06 -16.02
CA VAL A 353 -27.63 -28.11 -16.05
C VAL A 353 -26.21 -27.53 -15.88
N LYS A 354 -26.00 -26.26 -16.26
CA LYS A 354 -24.70 -25.58 -16.04
C LYS A 354 -24.38 -25.36 -14.57
N TRP A 355 -25.38 -25.24 -13.69
CA TRP A 355 -25.17 -25.14 -12.24
C TRP A 355 -24.59 -26.45 -11.70
N LYS A 356 -25.20 -27.59 -12.05
CA LYS A 356 -24.70 -28.91 -11.62
C LYS A 356 -23.28 -29.17 -12.13
N ARG A 357 -22.97 -28.77 -13.38
CA ARG A 357 -21.61 -28.89 -13.94
C ARG A 357 -20.58 -27.94 -13.32
N ALA A 358 -21.02 -26.89 -12.63
CA ALA A 358 -20.14 -25.91 -12.02
C ALA A 358 -19.65 -26.32 -10.61
N ILE A 359 -20.22 -27.39 -10.04
CA ILE A 359 -19.91 -27.89 -8.71
C ILE A 359 -19.04 -29.14 -8.88
N PRO A 360 -17.83 -29.20 -8.29
CA PRO A 360 -17.04 -30.42 -8.21
C PRO A 360 -17.79 -31.52 -7.44
N ASP A 361 -17.67 -32.78 -7.85
CA ASP A 361 -18.40 -33.89 -7.22
C ASP A 361 -18.07 -34.03 -5.72
N ASP A 362 -16.81 -33.81 -5.33
CA ASP A 362 -16.37 -33.83 -3.92
C ASP A 362 -17.12 -32.84 -3.02
N ASP A 363 -17.33 -31.61 -3.51
CA ASP A 363 -18.04 -30.57 -2.75
C ASP A 363 -19.56 -30.77 -2.77
N LEU A 364 -20.08 -31.37 -3.85
CA LEU A 364 -21.49 -31.74 -3.94
C LEU A 364 -21.84 -32.80 -2.90
N GLU A 365 -20.97 -33.80 -2.69
CA GLU A 365 -21.13 -34.82 -1.65
C GLU A 365 -20.97 -34.22 -0.26
N ARG A 366 -19.95 -33.38 -0.06
CA ARG A 366 -19.68 -32.74 1.24
C ARG A 366 -20.82 -31.86 1.74
N TYR A 367 -21.46 -31.12 0.83
CA TYR A 367 -22.56 -30.19 1.15
C TYR A 367 -23.89 -30.63 0.52
N TRP A 368 -24.12 -31.94 0.47
CA TRP A 368 -25.27 -32.54 -0.20
C TRP A 368 -26.60 -31.93 0.22
N ASP A 369 -26.86 -31.82 1.52
CA ASP A 369 -28.13 -31.31 2.05
C ASP A 369 -28.43 -29.88 1.57
N PHE A 370 -27.38 -29.04 1.53
CA PHE A 370 -27.50 -27.68 1.05
C PHE A 370 -27.81 -27.63 -0.45
N TYR A 371 -27.04 -28.34 -1.27
CA TYR A 371 -27.23 -28.33 -2.73
C TYR A 371 -28.53 -29.01 -3.16
N HIS A 372 -28.93 -30.07 -2.47
CA HIS A 372 -30.22 -30.71 -2.67
C HIS A 372 -31.35 -29.71 -2.40
N SER A 373 -31.31 -28.99 -1.27
CA SER A 373 -32.29 -27.93 -0.99
C SER A 373 -32.24 -26.79 -2.02
N LEU A 374 -31.04 -26.38 -2.45
CA LEU A 374 -30.89 -25.35 -3.48
C LEU A 374 -31.62 -25.73 -4.78
N PHE A 375 -31.47 -26.98 -5.24
CA PHE A 375 -32.08 -27.43 -6.50
C PHE A 375 -33.59 -27.67 -6.40
N THR A 376 -34.10 -28.10 -5.24
CA THR A 376 -35.55 -28.23 -5.03
C THR A 376 -36.23 -26.86 -5.01
N VAL A 377 -35.60 -25.90 -4.34
CA VAL A 377 -36.15 -24.57 -4.12
C VAL A 377 -36.04 -23.67 -5.37
N CYS A 378 -34.99 -23.81 -6.18
CA CYS A 378 -34.77 -22.97 -7.38
C CYS A 378 -35.54 -23.47 -8.63
N SER A 379 -36.87 -23.65 -8.52
CA SER A 379 -37.75 -24.17 -9.58
C SER A 379 -38.53 -23.09 -10.34
N ASN A 380 -38.14 -21.82 -10.23
CA ASN A 380 -38.84 -20.63 -10.76
C ASN A 380 -40.22 -20.37 -10.14
N SER A 381 -40.61 -21.12 -9.12
CA SER A 381 -41.81 -20.87 -8.31
C SER A 381 -41.45 -20.02 -7.06
N PRO A 382 -42.39 -19.22 -6.54
CA PRO A 382 -42.19 -18.53 -5.27
C PRO A 382 -42.12 -19.56 -4.13
N ARG A 383 -41.03 -19.50 -3.35
CA ARG A 383 -40.71 -20.46 -2.28
C ARG A 383 -41.75 -20.41 -1.15
N THR A 384 -41.91 -19.23 -0.58
CA THR A 384 -42.82 -18.94 0.52
C THR A 384 -43.27 -17.49 0.44
N LEU A 385 -44.43 -17.18 1.03
CA LEU A 385 -44.90 -15.79 1.17
C LEU A 385 -43.88 -14.94 1.95
N MET A 386 -43.19 -15.55 2.94
CA MET A 386 -42.14 -14.90 3.72
C MET A 386 -40.91 -14.53 2.88
N HIS A 387 -40.52 -15.37 1.92
CA HIS A 387 -39.42 -15.06 1.00
C HIS A 387 -39.80 -13.91 0.04
N LEU A 388 -41.02 -13.94 -0.51
CA LEU A 388 -41.52 -12.86 -1.36
C LEU A 388 -41.63 -11.55 -0.59
N SER A 389 -42.10 -11.57 0.66
CA SER A 389 -42.20 -10.37 1.49
C SER A 389 -40.82 -9.77 1.78
N ARG A 390 -39.81 -10.60 2.07
CA ARG A 390 -38.42 -10.14 2.19
C ARG A 390 -37.92 -9.44 0.92
N CYS A 391 -38.13 -10.05 -0.24
CA CYS A 391 -37.71 -9.44 -1.51
C CYS A 391 -38.44 -8.13 -1.80
N ALA A 392 -39.74 -8.07 -1.52
CA ALA A 392 -40.55 -6.86 -1.66
C ALA A 392 -40.06 -5.74 -0.72
N ILE A 393 -39.86 -6.03 0.57
CA ILE A 393 -39.33 -5.08 1.55
C ILE A 393 -37.96 -4.55 1.09
N ARG A 394 -37.04 -5.45 0.71
CA ARG A 394 -35.71 -5.05 0.23
C ARG A 394 -35.78 -4.21 -1.05
N ARG A 395 -36.70 -4.53 -1.97
CA ARG A 395 -36.94 -3.69 -3.16
C ARG A 395 -37.38 -2.27 -2.76
N THR A 396 -38.25 -2.13 -1.77
CA THR A 396 -38.71 -0.81 -1.30
C THR A 396 -37.62 -0.01 -0.58
N LEU A 397 -36.75 -0.68 0.18
CA LEU A 397 -35.66 -0.03 0.93
C LEU A 397 -34.41 0.24 0.07
N HIS A 398 -34.22 -0.51 -1.02
CA HIS A 398 -33.12 -0.40 -1.97
C HIS A 398 -31.74 -0.37 -1.27
N ASN A 399 -30.98 0.71 -1.42
CA ASN A 399 -29.65 0.91 -0.82
C ASN A 399 -29.68 1.21 0.68
N ARG A 400 -30.87 1.37 1.28
CA ARG A 400 -31.04 1.70 2.70
C ARG A 400 -31.35 0.49 3.56
N CYS A 401 -31.25 -0.74 3.04
CA CYS A 401 -31.56 -1.94 3.83
C CYS A 401 -30.74 -1.99 5.13
N HIS A 402 -29.44 -1.75 5.07
CA HIS A 402 -28.56 -1.71 6.24
C HIS A 402 -29.00 -0.68 7.31
N ARG A 403 -29.38 0.54 6.89
CA ARG A 403 -29.73 1.63 7.83
C ARG A 403 -31.18 1.55 8.32
N ALA A 404 -32.11 1.11 7.47
CA ALA A 404 -33.54 1.14 7.74
C ALA A 404 -34.03 -0.09 8.53
N ILE A 405 -33.54 -1.29 8.21
CA ILE A 405 -34.01 -2.53 8.86
C ILE A 405 -33.77 -2.54 10.38
N PRO A 406 -32.62 -2.08 10.91
CA PRO A 406 -32.41 -2.00 12.35
C PRO A 406 -33.41 -1.09 13.08
N LEU A 407 -33.92 -0.05 12.40
CA LEU A 407 -34.89 0.91 12.94
C LEU A 407 -36.32 0.37 12.97
N LEU A 408 -36.63 -0.70 12.23
CA LEU A 408 -37.96 -1.30 12.22
C LEU A 408 -38.25 -1.96 13.58
N SER A 409 -39.49 -1.86 14.05
CA SER A 409 -39.99 -2.53 15.26
C SER A 409 -40.30 -4.01 14.99
N LEU A 410 -39.29 -4.77 14.54
CA LEU A 410 -39.37 -6.20 14.24
C LEU A 410 -38.50 -7.02 15.23
N PRO A 411 -38.86 -8.27 15.53
CA PRO A 411 -37.99 -9.22 16.22
C PRO A 411 -36.62 -9.35 15.55
N LEU A 412 -35.58 -9.64 16.34
CA LEU A 412 -34.20 -9.77 15.85
C LEU A 412 -34.07 -10.82 14.76
N SER A 413 -34.74 -11.97 14.88
CA SER A 413 -34.74 -13.02 13.86
C SER A 413 -35.23 -12.53 12.50
N LEU A 414 -36.30 -11.73 12.46
CA LEU A 414 -36.82 -11.15 11.22
C LEU A 414 -35.91 -10.07 10.65
N LYS A 415 -35.23 -9.29 11.51
CA LYS A 415 -34.22 -8.31 11.05
C LYS A 415 -33.05 -9.01 10.36
N LYS A 416 -32.53 -10.07 10.97
CA LYS A 416 -31.44 -10.91 10.42
C LYS A 416 -31.83 -11.54 9.08
N TYR A 417 -33.05 -12.07 9.01
CA TYR A 417 -33.62 -12.60 7.77
C TYR A 417 -33.68 -11.55 6.65
N LEU A 418 -34.16 -10.33 6.94
CA LEU A 418 -34.21 -9.24 5.97
C LEU A 418 -32.82 -8.75 5.53
N LEU A 419 -31.82 -8.86 6.41
CA LEU A 419 -30.41 -8.50 6.15
C LEU A 419 -29.59 -9.62 5.52
N LEU A 420 -30.21 -10.71 5.08
CA LEU A 420 -29.55 -11.85 4.42
C LEU A 420 -28.45 -12.48 5.28
N GLU A 421 -28.63 -12.59 6.59
CA GLU A 421 -27.71 -13.40 7.40
C GLU A 421 -27.83 -14.88 7.01
N PRO A 422 -26.71 -15.58 6.69
CA PRO A 422 -26.76 -16.97 6.26
C PRO A 422 -26.99 -17.93 7.44
N GLU A 423 -27.94 -18.84 7.30
CA GLU A 423 -28.25 -19.90 8.27
C GLU A 423 -27.60 -21.25 7.90
N GLY A 424 -27.10 -21.37 6.67
CA GLY A 424 -26.55 -22.60 6.09
C GLY A 424 -27.59 -23.50 5.44
N ILE A 425 -28.87 -23.08 5.41
CA ILE A 425 -30.00 -23.84 4.89
C ILE A 425 -30.88 -22.91 4.05
N ILE A 426 -31.37 -23.40 2.92
CA ILE A 426 -32.33 -22.69 2.08
C ILE A 426 -33.71 -23.31 2.33
N TYR A 427 -34.64 -22.53 2.88
CA TYR A 427 -36.05 -22.91 3.09
C TYR A 427 -36.94 -22.56 1.89
#